data_AF-A0A6J2YSD2-F1
#
_entry.id   AF-A0A6J2YSD2-F1
#
_cell.length_a   1.000
_cell.length_b   1.000
_cell.length_c   1.000
_cell.angle_alpha   90.00
_cell.angle_beta   90.00
_cell.angle_gamma   90.00
#
_symmetry.space_group_name_H-M   'P 1'
#
loop_
_entity.id
_entity.type
_entity.pdbx_description
1 polymer ?
#
loop_
_entity_poly.entity_id
_entity_poly.type
_entity_poly.pdbx_seq_one_letter_code
_entity_poly.pdbx_strand_id
1 'polypeptide(L)'
;MSNYYEEEQEKLCRLWEEVASEEEPYDEEEELVFQENHVETRSTDSESEQECSDSSDDDVPLAKLARIPTFIGKDGTTRWHKHCPNKTVRTRRENIIVRLPGVRNCGKNAKTPDECWSLFFTTEMLNIIGENTNHYISGLAKNYARERRGTPAL
;
A
#
# COMPACT_ATOMS: atom_id res chain seq x y z
N MET A 1 -52.29 -10.29 -30.81
CA MET A 1 -50.88 -10.72 -30.77
C MET A 1 -50.46 -10.52 -29.34
N SER A 2 -50.21 -11.61 -28.60
CA SER A 2 -49.72 -11.49 -27.22
C SER A 2 -48.35 -10.83 -27.27
N ASN A 3 -48.20 -9.76 -26.51
CA ASN A 3 -47.01 -8.94 -26.47
C ASN A 3 -46.06 -9.63 -25.49
N TYR A 4 -45.38 -10.69 -25.95
CA TYR A 4 -44.48 -11.55 -25.17
C TYR A 4 -43.51 -10.76 -24.26
N TYR A 5 -43.10 -9.58 -24.70
CA TYR A 5 -42.25 -8.66 -23.93
C TYR A 5 -42.95 -8.08 -22.69
N GLU A 6 -44.24 -7.77 -22.80
CA GLU A 6 -45.06 -7.22 -21.72
C GLU A 6 -45.30 -8.29 -20.64
N GLU A 7 -45.56 -9.53 -21.06
CA GLU A 7 -45.69 -10.68 -20.16
C GLU A 7 -44.39 -11.00 -19.39
N GLU A 8 -43.23 -10.92 -20.05
CA GLU A 8 -41.94 -11.13 -19.39
C GLU A 8 -41.54 -9.95 -18.48
N GLN A 9 -41.93 -8.71 -18.82
CA GLN A 9 -41.72 -7.55 -17.95
C GLN A 9 -42.52 -7.67 -16.65
N GLU A 10 -43.79 -8.06 -16.73
CA GLU A 10 -44.63 -8.27 -15.55
C GLU A 10 -44.09 -9.37 -14.64
N LYS A 11 -43.55 -10.44 -15.24
CA LYS A 11 -42.91 -11.54 -14.50
C LYS A 11 -41.64 -11.09 -13.78
N LEU A 12 -40.80 -10.29 -14.42
CA LEU A 12 -39.57 -9.76 -13.81
C LEU A 12 -39.89 -8.78 -12.68
N CYS A 13 -40.87 -7.89 -12.86
CA CYS A 13 -41.30 -6.97 -11.81
C CYS A 13 -41.81 -7.72 -10.57
N ARG A 14 -42.60 -8.77 -10.76
CA ARG A 14 -43.11 -9.60 -9.66
C ARG A 14 -41.99 -10.30 -8.89
N LEU A 15 -41.00 -10.83 -9.60
CA LEU A 15 -39.85 -11.51 -8.99
C LEU A 15 -38.99 -10.54 -8.15
N TRP A 16 -38.80 -9.31 -8.62
CA TRP A 16 -38.09 -8.28 -7.87
C TRP A 16 -38.84 -7.83 -6.61
N GLU A 17 -40.16 -7.74 -6.68
CA GLU A 17 -40.99 -7.37 -5.53
C GLU A 17 -41.01 -8.49 -4.46
N GLU A 18 -41.04 -9.75 -4.88
CA GLU A 18 -40.91 -10.92 -3.98
C GLU A 18 -39.58 -10.91 -3.23
N VAL A 19 -38.46 -10.74 -3.96
CA VAL A 19 -37.11 -10.68 -3.35
C VAL A 19 -36.95 -9.47 -2.42
N ALA A 20 -37.47 -8.30 -2.80
CA ALA A 20 -37.41 -7.11 -1.95
C ALA A 20 -38.29 -7.21 -0.69
N SER A 21 -39.34 -8.04 -0.72
CA SER A 21 -40.19 -8.28 0.45
C SER A 21 -39.63 -9.31 1.44
N GLU A 22 -38.62 -10.09 1.04
CA GLU A 22 -37.95 -11.09 1.88
C GLU A 22 -36.68 -10.56 2.57
N GLU A 23 -36.13 -9.41 2.16
CA GLU A 23 -35.04 -8.75 2.89
C GLU A 23 -35.60 -7.99 4.12
N GLU A 24 -35.33 -8.52 5.32
CA GLU A 24 -35.43 -7.77 6.57
C GLU A 24 -34.61 -6.47 6.46
N PRO A 25 -35.11 -5.33 6.97
CA PRO A 25 -34.34 -4.09 6.97
C PRO A 25 -33.08 -4.30 7.82
N TYR A 26 -31.93 -4.38 7.14
CA TYR A 26 -30.64 -4.32 7.82
C TYR A 26 -30.50 -2.93 8.45
N ASP A 27 -30.44 -2.90 9.78
CA ASP A 27 -30.16 -1.71 10.57
C ASP A 27 -28.71 -1.27 10.30
N GLU A 28 -28.51 -0.33 9.36
CA GLU A 28 -27.21 0.24 8.98
C GLU A 28 -26.68 1.22 10.04
N GLU A 29 -26.70 0.84 11.32
CA GLU A 29 -25.93 1.51 12.37
C GLU A 29 -24.61 0.76 12.61
N GLU A 30 -23.83 0.50 11.56
CA GLU A 30 -22.41 0.21 11.73
C GLU A 30 -21.69 1.51 12.08
N GLU A 31 -21.50 1.72 13.38
CA GLU A 31 -20.63 2.75 13.96
C GLU A 31 -19.23 2.60 13.35
N LEU A 32 -18.95 3.39 12.31
CA LEU A 32 -17.66 3.46 11.64
C LEU A 32 -16.61 3.87 12.67
N VAL A 33 -15.93 2.88 13.25
CA VAL A 33 -14.78 3.11 14.12
C VAL A 33 -13.70 3.72 13.25
N PHE A 34 -13.66 5.06 13.27
CA PHE A 34 -12.66 5.87 12.60
C PHE A 34 -11.32 5.48 13.21
N GLN A 35 -10.60 4.55 12.55
CA GLN A 35 -9.26 4.18 12.96
C GLN A 35 -8.37 5.37 12.64
N GLU A 36 -8.31 6.30 13.59
CA GLU A 36 -7.47 7.48 13.58
C GLU A 36 -6.04 7.01 13.32
N ASN A 37 -5.54 7.32 12.12
CA ASN A 37 -4.19 7.00 11.73
C ASN A 37 -3.28 7.80 12.66
N HIS A 38 -2.70 7.14 13.66
CA HIS A 38 -1.79 7.77 14.61
C HIS A 38 -0.51 8.19 13.87
N VAL A 39 -0.53 9.42 13.34
CA VAL A 39 0.66 10.07 12.80
C VAL A 39 1.48 10.52 14.00
N GLU A 40 2.57 9.80 14.29
CA GLU A 40 3.59 10.27 15.24
C GLU A 40 4.18 11.58 14.70
N THR A 41 3.67 12.70 15.20
CA THR A 41 4.22 14.02 14.91
C THR A 41 5.48 14.19 15.74
N ARG A 42 6.63 13.88 15.13
CA ARG A 42 7.92 14.19 15.74
C ARG A 42 8.13 15.71 15.66
N SER A 43 7.74 16.43 16.72
CA SER A 43 8.17 17.81 16.92
C SER A 43 9.67 17.80 17.18
N THR A 44 10.47 18.12 16.16
CA THR A 44 11.90 18.39 16.32
C THR A 44 12.10 19.86 16.60
N ASP A 45 11.52 20.36 17.68
CA ASP A 45 11.90 21.65 18.23
C ASP A 45 12.90 21.38 19.35
N SER A 46 14.16 21.21 18.96
CA SER A 46 15.28 21.13 19.88
C SER A 46 16.14 22.38 19.67
N GLU A 47 15.55 23.54 19.94
CA GLU A 47 16.23 24.82 20.17
C GLU A 47 17.03 24.76 21.49
N SER A 48 18.00 23.85 21.55
CA SER A 48 19.03 23.87 22.59
C SER A 48 20.38 23.86 21.89
N GLU A 49 20.73 25.01 21.32
CA GLU A 49 22.11 25.34 20.96
C GLU A 49 22.92 25.50 22.25
N GLN A 50 23.19 24.38 22.92
CA GLN A 50 24.19 24.34 23.97
C GLN A 50 25.54 24.21 23.27
N GLU A 51 26.29 25.31 23.24
CA GLU A 51 27.69 25.35 22.81
C GLU A 51 28.48 24.33 23.64
N CYS A 52 28.66 23.13 23.09
CA CYS A 52 29.57 22.13 23.64
C CYS A 52 30.97 22.52 23.18
N SER A 53 31.78 23.04 24.10
CA SER A 53 33.16 23.41 23.81
C SER A 53 33.94 22.20 23.30
N ASP A 54 34.55 22.40 22.13
CA ASP A 54 35.36 21.44 21.41
C ASP A 54 36.61 21.09 22.22
N SER A 55 36.55 19.98 22.96
CA SER A 55 37.73 19.36 23.55
C SER A 55 37.91 18.01 22.89
N SER A 56 38.69 18.00 21.80
CA SER A 56 39.26 16.83 21.16
C SER A 56 39.88 15.87 22.19
N ASP A 57 39.17 14.79 22.52
CA ASP A 57 39.57 13.77 23.49
C ASP A 57 39.86 12.44 22.74
N ASP A 58 40.66 12.50 21.67
CA ASP A 58 41.20 11.29 21.02
C ASP A 58 42.54 10.84 21.62
N ASP A 59 43.05 11.56 22.63
CA ASP A 59 44.26 11.23 23.38
C ASP A 59 44.00 11.33 24.89
N VAL A 60 43.00 10.59 25.35
CA VAL A 60 42.58 10.62 26.74
C VAL A 60 43.30 9.54 27.54
N PRO A 61 44.20 9.89 28.49
CA PRO A 61 44.75 8.89 29.40
C PRO A 61 43.59 8.18 30.11
N LEU A 62 43.71 6.87 30.38
CA LEU A 62 42.69 6.05 31.07
C LEU A 62 42.11 6.74 32.34
N ALA A 63 42.91 7.59 32.98
CA ALA A 63 42.53 8.45 34.11
C ALA A 63 41.39 9.46 33.85
N LYS A 64 41.11 9.80 32.59
CA LYS A 64 40.08 10.78 32.19
C LYS A 64 38.78 10.10 31.69
N LEU A 65 38.78 8.79 31.34
CA LEU A 65 37.51 8.03 31.18
C LEU A 65 36.69 8.06 32.48
N ALA A 66 37.36 8.13 33.63
CA ALA A 66 36.73 8.30 34.94
C ALA A 66 35.97 9.63 35.11
N ARG A 67 36.13 10.58 34.18
CA ARG A 67 35.47 11.90 34.22
C ARG A 67 34.19 11.98 33.39
N ILE A 68 33.87 10.98 32.56
CA ILE A 68 32.63 10.98 31.79
C ILE A 68 31.48 10.67 32.76
N PRO A 69 30.47 11.54 32.90
CA PRO A 69 29.37 11.29 33.81
C PRO A 69 28.61 10.02 33.39
N THR A 70 28.56 9.02 34.28
CA THR A 70 27.87 7.74 34.05
C THR A 70 26.95 7.37 35.22
N PHE A 71 25.92 6.55 34.96
CA PHE A 71 25.17 5.80 35.96
C PHE A 71 25.70 4.36 36.04
N ILE A 72 25.61 3.73 37.21
CA ILE A 72 25.99 2.33 37.43
C ILE A 72 24.72 1.50 37.67
N GLY A 73 24.59 0.40 36.94
CA GLY A 73 23.50 -0.56 37.10
C GLY A 73 23.53 -1.27 38.45
N LYS A 74 22.40 -1.88 38.85
CA LYS A 74 22.30 -2.63 40.12
C LYS A 74 23.25 -3.84 40.18
N ASP A 75 23.67 -4.34 39.03
CA ASP A 75 24.67 -5.40 38.85
C ASP A 75 26.12 -4.94 39.14
N GLY A 76 26.33 -3.65 39.43
CA GLY A 76 27.63 -3.05 39.73
C GLY A 76 28.61 -3.02 38.55
N THR A 77 28.20 -3.51 37.38
CA THR A 77 29.08 -3.76 36.23
C THR A 77 28.64 -2.98 35.00
N THR A 78 27.33 -2.85 34.78
CA THR A 78 26.80 -2.11 33.64
C THR A 78 26.92 -0.61 33.87
N ARG A 79 27.53 0.11 32.92
CA ARG A 79 27.68 1.58 32.97
C ARG A 79 26.88 2.24 31.85
N TRP A 80 26.05 3.21 32.21
CA TRP A 80 25.25 3.99 31.27
C TRP A 80 25.81 5.41 31.19
N HIS A 81 26.17 5.88 30.00
CA HIS A 81 26.65 7.24 29.81
C HIS A 81 25.50 8.24 29.95
N LYS A 82 25.70 9.34 30.68
CA LYS A 82 24.67 10.37 30.86
C LYS A 82 24.48 11.25 29.64
N HIS A 83 25.53 11.42 28.85
CA HIS A 83 25.51 12.24 27.65
C HIS A 83 25.51 11.36 26.41
N CYS A 84 24.86 11.86 25.35
CA CYS A 84 24.91 11.22 24.04
C CYS A 84 26.39 11.14 23.59
N PRO A 85 26.84 9.99 23.06
CA PRO A 85 28.18 9.90 22.48
C PRO A 85 28.32 10.89 21.33
N ASN A 86 29.54 11.40 21.13
CA ASN A 86 29.85 12.38 20.08
C ASN A 86 29.33 11.91 18.72
N LYS A 87 28.46 12.72 18.09
CA LYS A 87 27.82 12.41 16.80
C LYS A 87 28.79 12.50 15.61
N THR A 88 30.04 12.91 15.83
CA THR A 88 31.11 13.04 14.82
C THR A 88 31.62 11.68 14.31
N VAL A 89 30.96 10.58 14.65
CA VAL A 89 31.23 9.29 14.02
C VAL A 89 30.38 9.19 12.76
N ARG A 90 31.06 9.24 11.61
CA ARG A 90 30.45 8.92 10.31
C ARG A 90 29.75 7.56 10.40
N THR A 91 28.47 7.49 10.02
CA THR A 91 27.78 6.20 9.84
C THR A 91 28.66 5.32 8.93
N ARG A 92 28.89 4.06 9.32
CA ARG A 92 29.77 3.16 8.58
C ARG A 92 29.37 3.12 7.09
N ARG A 93 30.34 2.85 6.20
CA ARG A 93 30.11 2.72 4.74
C ARG A 93 29.07 1.66 4.37
N GLU A 94 28.84 0.73 5.28
CA GLU A 94 27.83 -0.31 5.24
C GLU A 94 26.66 0.09 6.15
N ASN A 95 25.42 -0.20 5.75
CA ASN A 95 24.16 0.30 6.36
C ASN A 95 23.76 1.74 6.02
N ILE A 96 24.15 2.24 4.85
CA ILE A 96 23.41 3.34 4.22
C ILE A 96 22.05 2.75 3.81
N ILE A 97 20.94 3.27 4.34
CA ILE A 97 19.61 2.95 3.84
C ILE A 97 19.52 3.58 2.43
N VAL A 98 19.95 2.84 1.40
CA VAL A 98 20.00 3.33 0.01
C VAL A 98 18.63 3.28 -0.66
N ARG A 99 17.72 2.42 -0.16
CA ARG A 99 16.40 2.24 -0.74
C ARG A 99 15.33 2.81 0.17
N LEU A 100 14.89 4.01 -0.18
CA LEU A 100 13.70 4.60 0.40
C LEU A 100 12.47 3.80 -0.03
N PRO A 101 11.45 3.69 0.83
CA PRO A 101 10.16 3.13 0.45
C PRO A 101 9.55 3.94 -0.70
N GLY A 102 9.00 3.26 -1.71
CA GLY A 102 8.36 3.92 -2.85
C GLY A 102 8.41 3.09 -4.13
N VAL A 103 7.74 3.63 -5.15
CA VAL A 103 7.65 3.00 -6.47
C VAL A 103 9.01 2.99 -7.16
N ARG A 104 9.37 1.83 -7.73
CA ARG A 104 10.61 1.67 -8.51
C ARG A 104 10.55 2.54 -9.77
N ASN A 105 11.71 2.84 -10.36
CA ASN A 105 11.80 3.73 -11.53
C ASN A 105 10.84 3.36 -12.68
N CYS A 106 10.53 2.06 -12.87
CA CYS A 106 9.57 1.61 -13.87
C CYS A 106 8.15 2.15 -13.65
N GLY A 107 7.70 2.32 -12.41
CA GLY A 107 6.38 2.86 -12.09
C GLY A 107 6.35 4.35 -11.78
N LYS A 108 7.51 5.02 -11.71
CA LYS A 108 7.58 6.47 -11.43
C LYS A 108 6.98 7.33 -12.53
N ASN A 109 6.96 6.81 -13.77
CA ASN A 109 6.52 7.57 -14.93
C ASN A 109 5.04 7.35 -15.27
N ALA A 110 4.38 6.34 -14.68
CA ALA A 110 2.97 6.08 -14.86
C ALA A 110 2.17 7.09 -14.03
N LYS A 111 1.48 8.01 -14.70
CA LYS A 111 0.72 9.11 -14.07
C LYS A 111 -0.78 8.90 -14.15
N THR A 112 -1.24 8.07 -15.09
CA THR A 112 -2.65 7.75 -15.26
C THR A 112 -2.97 6.35 -14.69
N PRO A 113 -4.22 6.09 -14.28
CA PRO A 113 -4.64 4.76 -13.84
C PRO A 113 -4.37 3.68 -14.90
N ASP A 114 -4.57 3.99 -16.18
CA ASP A 114 -4.36 3.07 -17.29
C ASP A 114 -2.88 2.71 -17.48
N GLU A 115 -1.99 3.70 -17.37
CA GLU A 115 -0.54 3.46 -17.40
C GLU A 115 -0.10 2.60 -16.21
N CYS A 116 -0.63 2.86 -15.01
CA CYS A 116 -0.35 2.06 -13.83
C CYS A 116 -0.84 0.62 -13.98
N TRP A 117 -2.04 0.42 -14.53
CA TRP A 117 -2.60 -0.92 -14.79
C TRP A 117 -1.77 -1.69 -15.81
N SER A 118 -1.32 -1.02 -16.87
CA SER A 118 -0.49 -1.59 -17.93
C SER A 118 0.90 -2.05 -17.45
N LEU A 119 1.36 -1.60 -16.28
CA LEU A 119 2.58 -2.13 -15.65
C LEU A 119 2.41 -3.58 -15.15
N PHE A 120 1.18 -3.99 -14.85
CA PHE A 120 0.86 -5.33 -14.36
C PHE A 120 0.34 -6.23 -15.48
N PHE A 121 -0.44 -5.68 -16.41
CA PHE A 121 -0.98 -6.40 -17.55
C PHE A 121 -0.38 -5.86 -18.85
N THR A 122 0.63 -6.58 -19.35
CA THR A 122 1.29 -6.18 -20.59
C THR A 122 0.45 -6.54 -21.81
N THR A 123 0.66 -5.82 -22.92
CA THR A 123 0.02 -6.12 -24.20
C THR A 123 0.30 -7.56 -24.65
N GLU A 124 1.49 -8.09 -24.35
CA GLU A 124 1.83 -9.48 -24.65
C GLU A 124 0.92 -10.47 -23.89
N MET A 125 0.69 -10.24 -22.59
CA MET A 125 -0.23 -11.07 -21.81
C MET A 125 -1.64 -11.03 -22.38
N LEU A 126 -2.12 -9.84 -22.76
CA LEU A 126 -3.44 -9.66 -23.36
C LEU A 126 -3.55 -10.38 -24.70
N ASN A 127 -2.50 -10.32 -25.54
CA ASN A 127 -2.45 -11.03 -26.81
C ASN A 127 -2.51 -12.55 -26.59
N ILE A 128 -1.72 -13.09 -25.65
CA ILE A 128 -1.75 -14.52 -25.32
C ILE A 128 -3.15 -14.94 -24.87
N ILE A 129 -3.80 -14.16 -24.00
CA ILE A 129 -5.17 -14.44 -23.56
C ILE A 129 -6.13 -14.42 -24.76
N GLY A 130 -6.06 -13.38 -25.58
CA GLY A 130 -6.91 -13.21 -26.75
C GLY A 130 -6.78 -14.36 -27.76
N GLU A 131 -5.55 -14.72 -28.12
CA GLU A 131 -5.24 -15.81 -29.06
C GLU A 131 -5.78 -17.15 -28.57
N ASN A 132 -5.50 -17.52 -27.32
CA ASN A 132 -5.95 -18.79 -26.75
C ASN A 132 -7.48 -18.83 -26.60
N THR A 133 -8.08 -17.72 -26.18
CA THR A 133 -9.55 -17.62 -26.05
C THR A 133 -10.21 -17.74 -27.42
N ASN A 134 -9.68 -17.06 -28.44
CA ASN A 134 -10.19 -17.15 -29.81
C ASN A 134 -10.02 -18.55 -30.40
N HIS A 135 -8.90 -19.23 -30.12
CA HIS A 135 -8.69 -20.62 -30.51
C HIS A 135 -9.74 -21.54 -29.86
N TYR A 136 -9.99 -21.37 -28.56
CA TYR A 136 -11.02 -22.12 -27.85
C TYR A 136 -12.44 -21.85 -28.40
N ILE A 137 -12.79 -20.58 -28.60
CA ILE A 137 -14.07 -20.16 -29.21
C ILE A 137 -14.23 -20.79 -30.58
N SER A 138 -13.19 -20.81 -31.42
CA SER A 138 -13.26 -21.39 -32.77
C SER A 138 -13.60 -22.88 -32.75
N GLY A 139 -13.12 -23.62 -31.73
CA GLY A 139 -13.49 -25.01 -31.51
C GLY A 139 -14.96 -25.18 -31.14
N LEU A 140 -15.47 -24.34 -30.23
CA LEU A 140 -16.85 -24.39 -29.75
C LEU A 140 -17.88 -23.82 -30.73
N ALA A 141 -17.52 -22.78 -31.49
CA ALA A 141 -18.43 -22.01 -32.36
C ALA A 141 -19.15 -22.88 -33.40
N LYS A 142 -18.54 -24.00 -33.81
CA LYS A 142 -19.17 -25.01 -34.67
C LYS A 142 -20.49 -25.55 -34.10
N ASN A 143 -20.64 -25.59 -32.78
CA ASN A 143 -21.82 -26.06 -32.07
C ASN A 143 -22.85 -24.95 -31.81
N TYR A 144 -22.48 -23.69 -32.05
CA TYR A 144 -23.28 -22.51 -31.74
C TYR A 144 -23.46 -21.66 -33.01
N ALA A 145 -24.08 -22.23 -34.04
CA ALA A 145 -24.57 -21.46 -35.19
C ALA A 145 -25.87 -20.74 -34.81
N ARG A 146 -25.80 -19.80 -33.86
CA ARG A 146 -26.94 -18.94 -33.52
C ARG A 146 -26.82 -17.64 -34.31
N GLU A 147 -27.94 -17.23 -34.92
CA GLU A 147 -28.06 -15.94 -35.58
C GLU A 147 -27.64 -14.82 -34.60
N ARG A 148 -26.65 -13.99 -34.99
CA ARG A 148 -26.22 -12.85 -34.16
C ARG A 148 -27.35 -11.83 -34.15
N ARG A 149 -27.97 -11.63 -33.00
CA ARG A 149 -28.85 -10.47 -32.79
C ARG A 149 -27.98 -9.26 -32.51
N GLY A 150 -27.85 -8.38 -33.50
CA GLY A 150 -27.18 -7.07 -33.38
C GLY A 150 -25.91 -6.96 -34.21
N THR A 151 -26.03 -6.36 -35.39
CA THR A 151 -24.90 -5.68 -36.05
C THR A 151 -24.57 -4.42 -35.25
N PRO A 152 -23.31 -4.14 -34.89
CA PRO A 152 -22.94 -2.85 -34.34
C PRO A 152 -23.22 -1.78 -35.41
N ALA A 153 -23.98 -0.76 -35.03
CA ALA A 153 -24.21 0.41 -35.88
C ALA A 153 -22.87 1.14 -36.09
N LEU A 154 -22.56 1.46 -37.35
CA LEU A 154 -21.42 2.28 -37.75
C LEU A 154 -21.54 3.71 -37.21
#